data_AF-A0ABD2ETA6-F1
#
_entry.id   AF-A0ABD2ETA6-F1
#
_cell.length_a   1.000
_cell.length_b   1.000
_cell.length_c   1.000
_cell.angle_alpha   90.00
_cell.angle_beta   90.00
_cell.angle_gamma   90.00
#
_symmetry.space_group_name_H-M   'P 1'
#
loop_
_entity.id
_entity.type
_entity.pdbx_description
1 polymer ?
#
loop_
_entity_poly.entity_id
_entity_poly.type
_entity_poly.pdbx_seq_one_letter_code
_entity_poly.pdbx_strand_id
1 'polypeptide(L)'
;MSEENPQECAEPVEPEAKAPREKTSDYYRVSEDLPVRFNNPGWFRGYRTKKAASLYRTSNQAYGSRAPTVHEMPPLECSGTILSMCTWRKAS
;
A
#
# COMPACT_ATOMS: atom_id res chain seq x y z
N MET A 1 11.83 -33.51 30.83
CA MET A 1 11.93 -32.46 29.82
C MET A 1 10.69 -31.61 29.95
N SER A 2 10.81 -30.45 30.59
CA SER A 2 9.68 -29.55 30.81
C SER A 2 9.49 -28.72 29.54
N GLU A 3 8.34 -28.86 28.89
CA GLU A 3 7.97 -28.08 27.72
C GLU A 3 7.67 -26.65 28.16
N GLU A 4 8.58 -25.72 27.85
CA GLU A 4 8.35 -24.30 28.05
C GLU A 4 7.39 -23.81 26.96
N ASN A 5 6.19 -23.41 27.38
CA ASN A 5 5.19 -22.76 26.56
C ASN A 5 5.74 -21.38 26.14
N PRO A 6 6.01 -21.12 24.84
CA PRO A 6 6.49 -19.82 24.43
C PRO A 6 5.34 -18.83 24.56
N GLN A 7 5.44 -18.03 25.62
CA GLN A 7 4.51 -16.99 26.02
C GLN A 7 3.97 -16.21 24.82
N GLU A 8 2.66 -16.30 24.67
CA GLU A 8 1.74 -15.19 24.46
C GLU A 8 2.32 -14.02 23.67
N CYS A 9 2.05 -14.03 22.37
CA CYS A 9 2.29 -12.94 21.44
C CYS A 9 1.81 -11.61 22.06
N ALA A 10 2.73 -10.82 22.61
CA ALA A 10 2.44 -9.47 23.06
C ALA A 10 1.72 -8.70 21.95
N GLU A 11 0.56 -8.17 22.30
CA GLU A 11 -0.27 -7.33 21.43
C GLU A 11 0.59 -6.22 20.83
N PRO A 12 0.57 -6.01 19.50
CA PRO A 12 1.36 -4.97 18.90
C PRO A 12 0.74 -3.62 19.27
N VAL A 13 1.43 -2.88 20.14
CA VAL A 13 1.20 -1.45 20.34
C VAL A 13 1.26 -0.77 18.97
N GLU A 14 0.10 -0.29 18.53
CA GLU A 14 -0.02 0.52 17.33
C GLU A 14 0.92 1.73 17.46
N PRO A 15 1.78 2.02 16.47
CA PRO A 15 2.47 3.29 16.47
C PRO A 15 1.43 4.40 16.27
N GLU A 16 1.10 5.04 17.38
CA GLU A 16 0.36 6.29 17.47
C GLU A 16 1.06 7.39 16.66
N ALA A 17 0.25 8.07 15.85
CA ALA A 17 0.42 9.41 15.29
C ALA A 17 1.80 9.82 14.74
N LYS A 18 2.03 9.69 13.42
CA LYS A 18 3.04 10.52 12.72
C LYS A 18 2.59 10.95 11.32
N ALA A 19 2.65 12.27 11.14
CA ALA A 19 2.39 13.09 9.94
C ALA A 19 0.91 13.35 9.54
N PRO A 20 0.58 14.58 9.10
CA PRO A 20 -0.64 14.84 8.35
C PRO A 20 -0.74 13.81 7.22
N ARG A 21 -1.92 13.23 7.03
CA ARG A 21 -2.14 12.29 5.93
C ARG A 21 -2.06 13.09 4.63
N GLU A 22 -0.91 13.01 3.95
CA GLU A 22 -0.70 13.65 2.65
C GLU A 22 -1.73 13.10 1.67
N LYS A 23 -2.49 13.99 1.04
CA LYS A 23 -3.49 13.62 0.04
C LYS A 23 -2.90 13.72 -1.35
N THR A 24 -3.34 12.87 -2.27
CA THR A 24 -2.86 12.96 -3.65
C THR A 24 -3.35 14.21 -4.35
N SER A 25 -4.54 14.70 -3.99
CA SER A 25 -5.12 15.94 -4.48
C SER A 25 -4.28 17.19 -4.17
N ASP A 26 -3.46 17.16 -3.12
CA ASP A 26 -2.65 18.31 -2.72
C ASP A 26 -1.46 18.52 -3.69
N TYR A 27 -1.03 17.44 -4.36
CA TYR A 27 0.12 17.45 -5.27
C TYR A 27 -0.27 17.28 -6.74
N TYR A 28 -1.37 16.58 -7.01
CA TYR A 28 -1.81 16.23 -8.35
C TYR A 28 -3.28 16.54 -8.56
N ARG A 29 -3.64 16.76 -9.83
CA ARG A 29 -5.05 16.82 -10.22
C ARG A 29 -5.63 15.41 -10.20
N VAL A 30 -6.66 15.23 -9.39
CA VAL A 30 -7.37 13.98 -9.17
C VAL A 30 -8.78 14.11 -9.75
N SER A 31 -9.29 13.05 -10.40
CA SER A 31 -10.67 13.02 -10.88
C SER A 31 -11.67 13.00 -9.73
N GLU A 32 -12.81 13.68 -9.86
CA GLU A 32 -13.87 13.67 -8.84
C GLU A 32 -14.43 12.27 -8.59
N ASP A 33 -14.41 11.41 -9.62
CA ASP A 33 -14.85 10.02 -9.55
C ASP A 33 -13.82 9.08 -8.90
N LEU A 34 -12.63 9.58 -8.51
CA LEU A 34 -11.61 8.72 -7.88
C LEU A 34 -12.05 8.33 -6.47
N PRO A 35 -12.12 7.02 -6.14
CA PRO A 35 -12.42 6.57 -4.80
C PRO A 35 -11.47 7.18 -3.79
N VAL A 36 -12.07 7.64 -2.69
CA VAL A 36 -11.40 8.39 -1.62
C VAL A 36 -10.16 7.67 -1.09
N ARG A 37 -10.12 6.33 -1.21
CA ARG A 37 -8.97 5.53 -0.77
C ARG A 37 -7.70 5.81 -1.56
N PHE A 38 -7.80 6.03 -2.86
CA PHE A 38 -6.64 6.39 -3.69
C PHE A 38 -6.20 7.84 -3.45
N ASN A 39 -7.12 8.71 -3.00
CA ASN A 39 -6.74 10.06 -2.57
C ASN A 39 -5.99 10.08 -1.23
N ASN A 40 -6.18 9.06 -0.39
CA ASN A 40 -5.60 8.98 0.96
C ASN A 40 -4.64 7.78 1.07
N PRO A 41 -3.39 7.87 0.57
CA PRO A 41 -2.43 6.77 0.60
C PRO A 41 -2.16 6.25 2.02
N GLY A 42 -2.31 7.09 3.04
CA GLY A 42 -2.16 6.69 4.45
C GLY A 42 -3.19 5.65 4.95
N TRP A 43 -4.24 5.34 4.18
CA TRP A 43 -5.11 4.19 4.48
C TRP A 43 -4.47 2.85 4.13
N PHE A 44 -3.44 2.84 3.28
CA PHE A 44 -2.65 1.65 2.98
C PHE A 44 -1.42 1.60 3.90
N ARG A 45 -1.32 0.58 4.75
CA ARG A 45 -0.18 0.41 5.69
C ARG A 45 0.92 -0.54 5.16
N GLY A 46 0.73 -1.11 3.96
CA GLY A 46 1.51 -2.24 3.47
C GLY A 46 1.16 -3.55 4.20
N TYR A 47 1.74 -4.67 3.77
CA TYR A 47 1.52 -6.00 4.38
C TYR A 47 2.34 -6.24 5.65
N ARG A 48 3.14 -5.26 6.09
CA ARG A 48 3.98 -5.37 7.29
C ARG A 48 3.18 -5.03 8.53
N THR A 49 2.41 -5.99 9.04
CA THR A 49 1.63 -5.81 10.28
C THR A 49 2.48 -5.96 11.54
N LYS A 50 3.53 -6.80 11.50
CA LYS A 50 4.37 -7.11 12.66
C LYS A 50 5.84 -6.83 12.35
N LYS A 51 6.55 -6.21 13.30
CA LYS A 51 8.01 -6.03 13.20
C LYS A 51 8.67 -7.40 13.42
N ALA A 52 9.06 -8.07 12.35
CA ALA A 52 9.87 -9.29 12.46
C ALA A 52 11.14 -8.99 13.26
N ALA A 53 11.51 -9.93 14.15
CA ALA A 53 12.82 -9.89 14.81
C ALA A 53 13.91 -9.83 13.75
N SER A 54 14.93 -8.99 13.95
CA SER A 54 15.97 -8.73 12.95
C SER A 54 16.70 -10.00 12.49
N LEU A 55 16.79 -11.00 13.37
CA LEU A 55 17.43 -12.29 13.09
C LEU A 55 16.59 -13.21 12.18
N TYR A 56 15.26 -13.06 12.15
CA TYR A 56 14.34 -13.93 11.41
C TYR A 56 13.64 -13.16 10.28
N ARG A 57 14.44 -12.56 9.41
CA ARG A 57 13.96 -11.83 8.23
C ARG A 57 14.18 -12.68 6.97
N THR A 58 13.11 -12.91 6.20
CA THR A 58 13.21 -13.54 4.88
C THR A 58 13.19 -12.48 3.77
N SER A 59 13.70 -12.81 2.59
CA SER A 59 13.67 -11.91 1.42
C SER A 59 12.25 -11.54 0.99
N ASN A 60 11.33 -12.52 1.04
CA ASN A 60 9.94 -12.32 0.65
C ASN A 60 9.20 -11.33 1.56
N GLN A 61 9.63 -11.15 2.81
CA GLN A 61 9.08 -10.12 3.70
C GLN A 61 9.36 -8.69 3.23
N ALA A 62 10.23 -8.48 2.23
CA ALA A 62 10.42 -7.16 1.63
C ALA A 62 9.25 -6.77 0.72
N TYR A 63 8.63 -7.74 0.04
CA TYR A 63 7.55 -7.50 -0.90
C TYR A 63 6.31 -6.94 -0.19
N GLY A 64 5.82 -5.81 -0.68
CA GLY A 64 4.67 -5.08 -0.12
C GLY A 64 4.84 -4.66 1.35
N SER A 65 6.06 -4.67 1.88
CA SER A 65 6.34 -4.21 3.25
C SER A 65 6.29 -2.69 3.42
N ARG A 66 6.31 -1.96 2.30
CA ARG A 66 6.27 -0.50 2.24
C ARG A 66 4.84 -0.03 1.94
N ALA A 67 4.39 0.96 2.70
CA ALA A 67 3.15 1.67 2.42
C ALA A 67 3.30 2.51 1.15
N PRO A 68 2.27 2.55 0.27
CA PRO A 68 2.29 3.37 -0.91
C PRO A 68 2.27 4.86 -0.57
N THR A 69 2.83 5.66 -1.46
CA THR A 69 2.97 7.11 -1.34
C THR A 69 2.06 7.86 -2.32
N VAL A 70 1.92 9.17 -2.15
CA VAL A 70 1.14 10.03 -3.05
C VAL A 70 1.55 9.87 -4.52
N HIS A 71 2.84 9.69 -4.78
CA HIS A 71 3.39 9.57 -6.13
C HIS A 71 3.16 8.20 -6.77
N GLU A 72 2.83 7.18 -5.97
CA GLU A 72 2.53 5.83 -6.46
C GLU A 72 1.02 5.65 -6.71
N MET A 73 0.18 6.52 -6.15
CA MET A 73 -1.28 6.44 -6.34
C MET A 73 -1.72 6.93 -7.72
N PRO A 74 -2.67 6.23 -8.37
CA PRO A 74 -3.22 6.66 -9.64
C PRO A 74 -4.04 7.95 -9.46
N PRO A 75 -3.84 8.97 -10.33
CA PRO A 75 -4.64 10.20 -10.27
C PRO A 75 -6.03 10.06 -10.91
N LEU A 76 -6.23 9.00 -11.70
CA LEU A 76 -7.47 8.68 -12.39
C LEU A 76 -7.81 7.22 -12.17
N GLU A 77 -9.08 6.94 -11.90
CA GLU A 77 -9.56 5.57 -11.97
C GLU A 77 -9.94 5.24 -13.41
N CYS A 78 -9.33 4.19 -13.95
CA CYS A 78 -9.76 3.58 -15.20
C CYS A 78 -11.04 2.77 -14.92
N SER A 79 -12.16 3.46 -14.64
CA SER A 79 -13.45 2.81 -14.48
C SER A 79 -13.95 2.35 -15.86
N GLY A 80 -13.74 1.07 -16.16
CA GLY A 80 -14.61 0.31 -17.07
C GLY A 80 -14.58 0.64 -18.57
N THR A 81 -13.80 1.61 -19.04
CA THR A 81 -13.50 1.69 -20.47
C THR A 81 -12.28 0.82 -20.70
N ILE A 82 -12.50 -0.36 -21.28
CA ILE A 82 -11.43 -1.16 -21.88
C ILE A 82 -10.57 -0.18 -22.65
N LEU A 83 -9.36 0.09 -22.16
CA LEU A 83 -8.29 0.63 -22.97
C LEU A 83 -8.27 -0.30 -24.18
N SER A 84 -8.85 0.17 -25.27
CA SER A 84 -8.82 -0.42 -26.59
C SER A 84 -7.34 -0.51 -26.94
N MET A 85 -6.71 -1.58 -26.46
CA MET A 85 -5.35 -1.93 -26.78
C MET A 85 -5.29 -1.98 -28.30
N CYS A 86 -4.46 -1.11 -28.87
CA CYS A 86 -3.88 -1.30 -30.18
C CYS A 86 -4.87 -1.44 -31.35
N THR A 87 -5.43 -0.32 -31.84
CA THR A 87 -5.55 -0.16 -33.30
C THR A 87 -4.20 0.27 -33.87
N TRP A 88 -3.14 -0.51 -33.59
CA TRP A 88 -1.96 -0.59 -34.45
C TRP A 88 -2.20 -1.71 -35.46
N ARG A 89 -3.25 -1.55 -36.28
CA ARG A 89 -3.36 -2.29 -37.53
C ARG A 89 -2.61 -1.48 -38.57
N LYS A 90 -1.33 -1.81 -38.66
CA LYS A 90 -0.33 -1.41 -39.66
C LYS A 90 -0.96 -0.88 -40.95
N ALA A 91 -0.76 0.41 -41.20
CA ALA A 91 -0.94 1.00 -42.51
C ALA A 91 0.30 0.69 -43.37
N SER A 92 0.02 0.17 -44.57
CA SER A 92 0.88 -0.04 -45.74
C SER A 92 1.96 -1.13 -45.69
#